data_AF-A0A382SND8-F1
#
_entry.id   AF-A0A382SND8-F1
#
_cell.length_a   1.000
_cell.length_b   1.000
_cell.length_c   1.000
_cell.angle_alpha   90.00
_cell.angle_beta   90.00
_cell.angle_gamma   90.00
#
_symmetry.space_group_name_H-M   'P 1'
#
loop_
_entity.id
_entity.type
_entity.pdbx_description
1 polymer ?
#
loop_
_entity_poly.entity_id
_entity_poly.type
_entity_poly.pdbx_seq_one_letter_code
_entity_poly.pdbx_strand_id
1 'polypeptide(L)'
;MGPAHDSGIVNQEVLSVVDLMDRQKDKKLTKCSSIRIQLASPEKIMQWSFGEVTKPETINSRTFKPERDGLFCERIFGPVKDWECNCG
;
A
#
# COMPACT_ATOMS: atom_id res chain seq x y z
N MET A 1 50.68 2.41 -11.11
CA MET A 1 51.00 3.31 -10.00
C MET A 1 49.66 3.86 -9.50
N GLY A 2 49.25 3.51 -8.28
CA GLY A 2 48.05 4.07 -7.65
C GLY A 2 48.25 5.54 -7.23
N PRO A 3 47.35 6.13 -6.42
CA PRO A 3 46.77 5.46 -5.26
C PRO A 3 45.23 5.43 -5.21
N ALA A 4 44.75 4.40 -4.53
CA ALA A 4 43.44 4.34 -3.90
C ALA A 4 43.51 4.93 -2.48
N HIS A 5 42.42 5.53 -2.02
CA HIS A 5 42.01 5.74 -0.63
C HIS A 5 40.50 6.08 -0.73
N ASP A 6 39.55 5.16 -0.47
CA ASP A 6 39.13 4.61 0.83
C ASP A 6 38.85 5.74 1.85
N SER A 7 37.72 5.85 2.55
CA SER A 7 36.72 4.89 3.00
C SER A 7 35.45 5.68 3.39
N GLY A 8 34.30 5.01 3.50
CA GLY A 8 33.04 5.63 3.89
C GLY A 8 33.00 6.17 5.32
N ILE A 9 31.96 6.97 5.61
CA ILE A 9 31.41 7.21 6.95
C ILE A 9 29.93 7.63 6.77
N VAL A 10 29.08 6.68 7.17
CA VAL A 10 27.76 6.72 7.82
C VAL A 10 26.78 7.90 7.67
N ASN A 11 25.51 7.50 7.60
CA ASN A 11 24.28 8.29 7.66
C ASN A 11 24.29 9.38 8.75
N GLN A 12 23.74 10.55 8.41
CA GLN A 12 22.90 11.30 9.34
C GLN A 12 21.78 12.01 8.58
N GLU A 13 20.56 11.63 8.93
CA GLU A 13 19.29 12.13 8.39
C GLU A 13 19.18 13.64 8.58
N VAL A 14 18.79 14.35 7.53
CA VAL A 14 17.98 15.56 7.66
C VAL A 14 16.81 15.38 6.71
N LEU A 15 15.80 14.62 7.16
CA LEU A 15 14.48 14.66 6.53
C LEU A 15 13.88 16.02 6.89
N SER A 16 13.79 16.90 5.90
CA SER A 16 13.27 18.24 6.11
C SER A 16 11.77 18.16 6.41
N VAL A 17 11.26 19.08 7.22
CA VAL A 17 9.82 19.23 7.49
C VAL A 17 9.01 19.47 6.18
N VAL A 18 9.69 19.93 5.12
CA VAL A 18 9.14 20.08 3.77
C VAL A 18 8.85 18.71 3.14
N ASP A 19 9.73 17.72 3.36
CA ASP A 19 9.57 16.34 2.86
C ASP A 19 8.38 15.61 3.52
N LEU A 20 7.96 16.07 4.70
CA LEU A 20 6.86 15.48 5.48
C LEU A 20 5.48 15.96 5.00
N MET A 21 5.41 17.11 4.33
CA MET A 21 4.17 17.75 3.86
C MET A 21 3.80 17.41 2.41
N ASP A 22 4.70 16.79 1.64
CA ASP A 22 4.53 16.52 0.20
C ASP A 22 3.92 15.13 -0.12
N ARG A 23 3.02 14.63 0.74
CA ARG A 23 2.43 13.27 0.65
C ARG A 23 1.33 13.11 -0.42
N GLN A 24 1.16 14.09 -1.31
CA GLN A 24 0.24 14.02 -2.44
C GLN A 24 0.98 14.42 -3.73
N LYS A 25 2.10 13.75 -4.01
CA LYS A 25 2.75 13.89 -5.31
C LYS A 25 1.96 13.07 -6.31
N ASP A 26 1.20 13.75 -7.15
CA ASP A 26 0.53 13.18 -8.33
C ASP A 26 1.46 12.17 -8.99
N LYS A 27 1.10 10.88 -8.93
CA LYS A 27 1.83 9.82 -9.61
C LYS A 27 1.66 10.02 -11.11
N LYS A 28 2.52 10.88 -11.66
CA LYS A 28 2.67 11.07 -13.11
C LYS A 28 2.84 9.68 -13.72
N LEU A 29 1.94 9.31 -14.62
CA LEU A 29 2.00 8.03 -15.31
C LEU A 29 3.24 8.02 -16.20
N THR A 30 4.37 7.59 -15.64
CA THR A 30 5.62 7.46 -16.37
C THR A 30 5.54 6.22 -17.23
N LYS A 31 5.96 6.34 -18.49
CA LYS A 31 5.99 5.21 -19.42
C LYS A 31 6.98 4.18 -18.90
N CYS A 32 6.48 2.99 -18.54
CA CYS A 32 7.30 1.87 -18.13
C CYS A 32 8.07 1.31 -19.35
N SER A 33 9.40 1.19 -19.26
CA SER A 33 10.26 0.69 -20.34
C SER A 33 10.47 -0.83 -20.31
N SER A 34 10.26 -1.47 -19.16
CA SER A 34 10.51 -2.91 -18.95
C SER A 34 9.77 -3.45 -17.74
N ILE A 35 9.38 -4.73 -17.75
CA ILE A 35 8.69 -5.42 -16.66
C ILE A 35 9.62 -6.49 -16.04
N ARG A 36 9.56 -6.68 -14.72
CA ARG A 36 10.30 -7.71 -13.99
C ARG A 36 9.35 -8.54 -13.14
N ILE A 37 9.62 -9.84 -13.03
CA ILE A 37 8.91 -10.78 -12.15
C ILE A 37 9.88 -11.27 -11.06
N GLN A 38 9.44 -11.27 -9.80
CA GLN A 38 10.20 -11.75 -8.65
C GLN A 38 9.24 -12.37 -7.63
N LEU A 39 9.76 -13.23 -6.75
CA LEU A 39 9.00 -13.72 -5.61
C LEU A 39 8.79 -12.59 -4.59
N ALA A 40 7.57 -12.48 -4.07
CA ALA A 40 7.25 -11.55 -3.00
C ALA A 40 7.56 -12.19 -1.63
N SER A 41 8.21 -11.44 -0.74
CA SER A 41 8.40 -11.87 0.65
C SER A 41 7.10 -11.71 1.46
N PRO A 42 6.95 -12.36 2.62
CA PRO A 42 5.80 -12.17 3.50
C PRO A 42 5.58 -10.70 3.88
N GLU A 43 6.65 -9.96 4.19
CA GLU A 43 6.59 -8.54 4.53
C GLU A 43 6.07 -7.71 3.35
N LYS A 44 6.45 -8.09 2.12
CA LYS A 44 5.99 -7.43 0.91
C LYS A 44 4.50 -7.63 0.67
N ILE A 45 4.00 -8.84 0.91
CA ILE A 45 2.57 -9.16 0.79
C ILE A 45 1.77 -8.35 1.82
N MET A 46 2.26 -8.29 3.07
CA MET A 46 1.61 -7.48 4.11
C MET A 46 1.62 -5.98 3.78
N GLN A 47 2.70 -5.47 3.19
CA GLN A 47 2.78 -4.07 2.74
C GLN A 47 1.75 -3.73 1.66
N TRP A 48 1.36 -4.69 0.82
CA TRP A 48 0.34 -4.50 -0.22
C TRP A 48 -1.09 -4.59 0.31
N SER A 49 -1.28 -5.24 1.46
CA SER A 49 -2.60 -5.44 2.02
C SER A 49 -3.11 -4.20 2.75
N PHE A 50 -4.42 -3.99 2.68
CA PHE A 50 -5.13 -2.95 3.42
C PHE A 50 -5.89 -3.51 4.64
N GLY A 51 -5.81 -4.82 4.87
CA GLY A 51 -6.43 -5.50 6.01
C GLY A 51 -6.42 -7.02 5.87
N GLU A 52 -6.89 -7.72 6.89
CA GLU A 52 -6.96 -9.18 6.92
C GLU A 52 -8.40 -9.66 6.81
N VAL A 53 -8.66 -10.58 5.89
CA VAL A 53 -9.93 -11.31 5.83
C VAL A 53 -9.87 -12.46 6.82
N THR A 54 -10.74 -12.43 7.83
CA THR A 54 -10.75 -13.44 8.91
C THR A 54 -11.92 -14.40 8.79
N LYS A 55 -12.88 -14.12 7.90
CA LYS A 55 -14.04 -14.97 7.69
C LYS A 55 -14.30 -15.24 6.20
N PRO A 56 -14.88 -16.41 5.85
CA PRO A 56 -15.11 -16.78 4.46
C PRO A 56 -16.38 -16.17 3.85
N GLU A 57 -17.23 -15.49 4.64
CA GLU A 57 -18.49 -14.96 4.13
C GLU A 57 -18.26 -13.82 3.12
N THR A 58 -19.23 -13.67 2.21
CA THR A 58 -19.16 -12.73 1.10
C THR A 58 -20.12 -11.56 1.31
N ILE A 59 -21.36 -11.72 0.88
CA ILE A 59 -22.42 -10.72 0.91
C ILE A 59 -23.63 -11.33 1.59
N ASN A 60 -24.31 -10.55 2.41
CA ASN A 60 -25.56 -10.96 3.02
C ASN A 60 -26.66 -11.16 1.97
N SER A 61 -27.32 -12.32 1.96
CA SER A 61 -28.35 -12.63 0.96
C SER A 61 -29.64 -11.81 1.08
N ARG A 62 -29.89 -11.17 2.23
CA ARG A 62 -31.10 -10.35 2.45
C ARG A 62 -30.84 -8.87 2.20
N THR A 63 -29.74 -8.35 2.73
CA THR A 63 -29.44 -6.90 2.68
C THR A 63 -28.56 -6.53 1.49
N PHE A 64 -27.94 -7.51 0.83
CA PHE A 64 -26.92 -7.32 -0.21
C PHE A 64 -25.72 -6.48 0.25
N LYS A 65 -25.52 -6.36 1.56
CA LYS A 65 -24.35 -5.68 2.14
C LYS A 65 -23.19 -6.66 2.30
N PRO A 66 -21.94 -6.25 2.05
CA PRO A 66 -20.77 -7.06 2.34
C PRO A 66 -20.68 -7.42 3.82
N GLU A 67 -20.23 -8.64 4.10
CA GLU A 67 -20.05 -9.12 5.47
C GLU A 67 -18.78 -8.52 6.11
N ARG A 68 -18.88 -8.15 7.39
CA ARG A 68 -17.74 -7.55 8.12
C ARG A 68 -16.65 -8.59 8.37
N ASP A 69 -15.43 -8.23 7.98
CA ASP A 69 -14.23 -9.06 7.98
C ASP A 69 -14.28 -10.25 6.99
N GLY A 70 -15.26 -10.23 6.08
CA GLY A 70 -15.42 -11.18 4.98
C GLY A 70 -14.69 -10.76 3.70
N LEU A 71 -14.85 -11.56 2.65
CA LEU A 71 -14.14 -11.43 1.36
C LEU A 71 -14.40 -10.11 0.62
N PHE A 72 -15.49 -9.42 0.92
CA PHE A 72 -15.86 -8.14 0.31
C PHE A 72 -15.91 -6.98 1.32
N CYS A 73 -15.24 -7.11 2.47
CA CYS A 73 -15.34 -6.12 3.55
C CYS A 73 -14.89 -4.72 3.11
N GLU A 74 -15.79 -3.74 3.27
CA GLU A 74 -15.55 -2.34 2.88
C GLU A 74 -14.37 -1.69 3.60
N ARG A 75 -14.02 -2.19 4.79
CA ARG A 75 -12.86 -1.73 5.55
C ARG A 75 -11.53 -2.11 4.90
N ILE A 76 -11.50 -3.22 4.17
CA ILE A 76 -10.29 -3.75 3.52
C ILE A 76 -10.21 -3.22 2.09
N PHE A 77 -11.32 -3.27 1.35
CA PHE A 77 -11.31 -3.03 -0.10
C PHE A 77 -11.88 -1.67 -0.52
N GLY A 78 -12.48 -0.91 0.40
CA GLY A 78 -13.09 0.38 0.13
C GLY A 78 -14.63 0.35 0.11
N PRO A 79 -15.27 1.53 0.07
CA PRO A 79 -16.72 1.65 0.19
C PRO A 79 -17.44 1.10 -1.04
N VAL A 80 -18.67 0.59 -0.86
CA VAL A 80 -19.52 0.11 -1.97
C VAL A 80 -20.04 1.28 -2.82
N LYS A 81 -20.20 2.45 -2.22
CA LYS A 81 -20.71 3.66 -2.87
C LYS A 81 -19.69 4.77 -2.79
N ASP A 82 -19.68 5.60 -3.81
CA ASP A 82 -18.79 6.76 -3.86
C ASP A 82 -19.06 7.70 -2.70
N TRP A 83 -18.00 8.01 -1.94
CA TRP A 83 -18.00 8.99 -0.85
C TRP A 83 -18.98 8.71 0.31
N GLU A 84 -19.55 7.51 0.42
CA GLU A 84 -20.47 7.12 1.49
C GLU A 84 -19.85 6.02 2.38
N CYS A 85 -19.99 6.15 3.70
CA CYS A 85 -19.58 5.10 4.64
C CYS A 85 -20.70 4.06 4.80
N ASN A 86 -20.38 2.81 5.13
CA ASN A 86 -21.41 1.78 5.38
C ASN A 86 -22.41 2.15 6.50
N CYS A 87 -22.07 3.05 7.43
CA CYS A 87 -23.00 3.53 8.45
C CYS A 87 -24.02 4.58 7.95
N GLY A 88 -23.88 5.07 6.71
CA GLY A 88 -24.59 6.25 6.20
C GLY A 88 -23.76 7.50 6.40
#